data_AF-A0A5B7DR23-F1
#
_entry.id   AF-A0A5B7DR23-F1
#
_cell.length_a   1.000
_cell.length_b   1.000
_cell.length_c   1.000
_cell.angle_alpha   90.00
_cell.angle_beta   90.00
_cell.angle_gamma   90.00
#
_symmetry.space_group_name_H-M   'P 1'
#
loop_
_entity.id
_entity.type
_entity.pdbx_description
1 polymer ?
#
loop_
_entity_poly.entity_id
_entity_poly.type
_entity_poly.pdbx_seq_one_letter_code
_entity_poly.pdbx_strand_id
1 'polypeptide(L)'
;MALSSLVSSGMLLRGLCRLTLPRLSAVAPSRVSFCASTAARAQKEWIEVTYEKADGTTYTVQGKEGDNLLDVAINNDLDLDGFGACEGTLACSTCHLVFKKEDFDNIEEICTDEELDMLDLAYGLTDE
;
A
#
# COMPACT_ATOMS: atom_id res chain seq x y z
N MET A 1 -7.14 11.75 14.24
CA MET A 1 -8.14 10.67 14.45
C MET A 1 -7.58 9.42 13.81
N ALA A 2 -7.41 8.36 14.59
CA ALA A 2 -6.45 7.28 14.32
C ALA A 2 -7.08 6.12 13.52
N LEU A 3 -6.45 5.66 12.41
CA LEU A 3 -6.87 4.52 11.55
C LEU A 3 -5.93 3.27 11.58
N SER A 4 -6.43 2.04 11.88
CA SER A 4 -5.65 0.78 12.12
C SER A 4 -5.77 -0.06 10.90
N SER A 5 -4.67 -0.69 10.50
CA SER A 5 -4.68 -1.89 9.69
C SER A 5 -4.39 -3.12 10.56
N LEU A 6 -5.37 -4.01 10.61
CA LEU A 6 -5.20 -5.37 11.12
C LEU A 6 -4.82 -6.28 9.94
N VAL A 7 -3.58 -6.75 9.89
CA VAL A 7 -3.15 -7.80 8.95
C VAL A 7 -3.21 -9.15 9.67
N SER A 8 -4.24 -9.95 9.38
CA SER A 8 -4.46 -11.24 10.05
C SER A 8 -4.04 -12.45 9.21
N SER A 9 -3.12 -13.22 9.81
CA SER A 9 -3.03 -14.69 9.88
C SER A 9 -2.40 -15.53 8.74
N GLY A 10 -1.35 -16.28 9.13
CA GLY A 10 -1.54 -17.72 9.32
C GLY A 10 -0.71 -18.68 8.47
N MET A 11 0.37 -19.21 9.04
CA MET A 11 1.24 -20.29 8.56
C MET A 11 0.63 -21.70 8.84
N LEU A 12 0.71 -22.66 7.90
CA LEU A 12 0.74 -24.15 8.12
C LEU A 12 0.93 -24.88 6.75
N LEU A 13 2.13 -25.39 6.44
CA LEU A 13 2.62 -26.78 6.60
C LEU A 13 2.33 -27.79 5.46
N ARG A 14 3.44 -28.25 4.86
CA ARG A 14 3.83 -29.63 4.47
C ARG A 14 3.00 -30.42 3.45
N GLY A 15 3.69 -30.89 2.41
CA GLY A 15 3.27 -32.07 1.65
C GLY A 15 4.15 -32.42 0.45
N LEU A 16 5.25 -33.15 0.68
CA LEU A 16 6.01 -33.87 -0.35
C LEU A 16 5.25 -35.10 -0.85
N CYS A 17 5.18 -35.34 -2.17
CA CYS A 17 5.26 -36.69 -2.78
C CYS A 17 5.33 -36.60 -4.31
N ARG A 18 6.47 -36.96 -4.91
CA ARG A 18 6.82 -38.28 -5.53
C ARG A 18 6.49 -38.34 -7.04
N LEU A 19 7.52 -38.20 -7.89
CA LEU A 19 8.27 -39.29 -8.57
C LEU A 19 7.61 -39.80 -9.86
N THR A 20 8.23 -39.54 -11.03
CA THR A 20 8.94 -40.54 -11.87
C THR A 20 9.42 -39.95 -13.21
N LEU A 21 10.66 -40.28 -13.61
CA LEU A 21 11.32 -40.11 -14.93
C LEU A 21 11.07 -41.40 -15.78
N PRO A 22 11.49 -41.59 -17.07
CA PRO A 22 12.53 -40.91 -17.88
C PRO A 22 12.15 -40.70 -19.39
N ARG A 23 12.97 -40.10 -20.26
CA ARG A 23 14.06 -40.74 -21.05
C ARG A 23 14.97 -39.69 -21.71
N LEU A 24 16.28 -39.88 -21.58
CA LEU A 24 17.36 -39.06 -22.12
C LEU A 24 17.51 -39.17 -23.65
N SER A 25 17.91 -38.06 -24.27
CA SER A 25 18.93 -38.04 -25.33
C SER A 25 19.73 -36.72 -25.23
N ALA A 26 21.06 -36.85 -25.22
CA ALA A 26 22.07 -35.78 -25.20
C ALA A 26 22.17 -35.09 -26.61
N VAL A 27 22.73 -33.90 -26.89
CA VAL A 27 23.88 -33.08 -26.40
C VAL A 27 23.69 -31.59 -26.82
N ALA A 28 24.18 -30.66 -25.95
CA ALA A 28 24.58 -29.23 -26.02
C ALA A 28 24.71 -28.46 -27.39
N PRO A 29 24.62 -27.10 -27.47
CA PRO A 29 25.26 -26.12 -26.56
C PRO A 29 24.47 -24.89 -26.09
N SER A 30 24.96 -24.36 -24.97
CA SER A 30 24.87 -23.01 -24.41
C SER A 30 23.86 -22.03 -25.02
N ARG A 31 22.65 -22.01 -24.46
CA ARG A 31 21.96 -20.76 -24.13
C ARG A 31 21.56 -20.87 -22.68
N VAL A 32 22.05 -19.95 -21.85
CA VAL A 32 21.59 -19.84 -20.47
C VAL A 32 20.13 -19.44 -20.54
N SER A 33 19.24 -20.44 -20.49
CA SER A 33 17.83 -20.22 -20.27
C SER A 33 17.69 -19.98 -18.77
N PHE A 34 17.69 -18.70 -18.37
CA PHE A 34 17.17 -18.29 -17.07
C PHE A 34 15.67 -18.62 -17.03
N CYS A 35 15.34 -19.87 -16.73
CA CYS A 35 14.05 -20.21 -16.15
C CYS A 35 14.23 -20.20 -14.64
N ALA A 36 14.27 -19.00 -14.06
CA ALA A 36 14.10 -18.81 -12.64
C ALA A 36 12.61 -18.54 -12.39
N SER A 37 11.89 -19.64 -12.19
CA SER A 37 10.77 -19.77 -11.25
C SER A 37 9.77 -18.63 -11.19
N THR A 38 8.61 -18.87 -11.79
CA THR A 38 7.33 -18.33 -11.35
C THR A 38 7.14 -18.52 -9.85
N ALA A 39 7.48 -17.49 -9.09
CA ALA A 39 6.71 -17.05 -7.94
C ALA A 39 6.44 -15.57 -8.22
N ALA A 40 5.61 -15.22 -9.21
CA ALA A 40 4.15 -15.23 -9.03
C ALA A 40 3.80 -14.98 -7.56
N ARG A 41 4.38 -13.91 -6.99
CA ARG A 41 3.80 -13.22 -5.87
C ARG A 41 2.43 -12.85 -6.40
N ALA A 42 1.40 -13.55 -5.95
CA ALA A 42 0.02 -13.19 -6.23
C ALA A 42 -0.15 -11.82 -5.60
N GLN A 43 0.23 -10.78 -6.33
CA GLN A 43 0.09 -9.42 -5.86
C GLN A 43 -1.42 -9.24 -5.77
N LYS A 44 -1.91 -8.99 -4.55
CA LYS A 44 -3.28 -8.61 -4.35
C LYS A 44 -3.45 -7.33 -5.17
N GLU A 45 -4.09 -7.40 -6.34
CA GLU A 45 -4.19 -6.28 -7.29
C GLU A 45 -4.85 -5.05 -6.66
N TRP A 46 -5.55 -5.25 -5.53
CA TRP A 46 -6.34 -4.26 -4.84
C TRP A 46 -6.07 -4.31 -3.33
N ILE A 47 -5.68 -3.17 -2.78
CA ILE A 47 -5.51 -2.91 -1.36
C ILE A 47 -6.76 -2.16 -0.89
N GLU A 48 -7.33 -2.59 0.23
CA GLU A 48 -8.46 -1.90 0.83
C GLU A 48 -7.95 -0.82 1.77
N VAL A 49 -8.40 0.42 1.54
CA VAL A 49 -8.06 1.58 2.35
C VAL A 49 -9.34 2.07 3.02
N THR A 50 -9.30 2.29 4.33
CA THR A 50 -10.46 2.80 5.08
C THR A 50 -10.17 4.21 5.56
N TYR A 51 -11.00 5.15 5.14
CA TYR A 51 -10.97 6.56 5.56
C TYR A 51 -12.01 6.77 6.66
N GLU A 52 -11.63 7.49 7.71
CA GLU A 52 -12.54 7.91 8.79
C GLU A 52 -12.64 9.43 8.79
N LYS A 53 -13.88 9.94 8.66
CA LYS A 53 -14.18 11.36 8.76
C LYS A 53 -14.23 11.81 10.22
N ALA A 54 -14.16 13.13 10.43
CA ALA A 54 -14.23 13.71 11.77
C ALA A 54 -15.56 13.49 12.51
N ASP A 55 -16.62 13.15 11.78
CA ASP A 55 -17.93 12.76 12.32
C ASP A 55 -17.99 11.29 12.76
N GLY A 56 -16.92 10.52 12.54
CA GLY A 56 -16.82 9.08 12.81
C GLY A 56 -17.35 8.19 11.69
N THR A 57 -17.81 8.76 10.57
CA THR A 57 -18.25 7.98 9.41
C THR A 57 -17.03 7.38 8.71
N THR A 58 -17.09 6.08 8.40
CA THR A 58 -16.02 5.37 7.71
C THR A 58 -16.39 5.00 6.27
N TYR A 59 -15.40 5.03 5.39
CA TYR A 59 -15.54 4.65 3.99
C TYR A 59 -14.39 3.73 3.62
N THR A 60 -14.70 2.54 3.11
CA THR A 60 -13.70 1.60 2.62
C THR A 60 -13.71 1.59 1.10
N VAL A 61 -12.55 1.85 0.51
CA VAL A 61 -12.34 1.92 -0.94
C VAL A 61 -11.17 1.05 -1.36
N GLN A 62 -11.04 0.83 -2.66
CA GLN A 62 -9.95 0.02 -3.23
C GLN A 62 -8.94 0.92 -3.93
N GLY A 63 -7.66 0.70 -3.65
CA GLY A 63 -6.52 1.27 -4.36
C GLY A 63 -5.57 0.19 -4.82
N LYS A 64 -4.53 0.56 -5.55
CA LYS A 64 -3.46 -0.35 -5.97
C LYS A 64 -2.17 -0.04 -5.22
N GLU A 65 -1.28 -1.03 -5.19
CA GLU A 65 0.08 -0.81 -4.70
C GLU A 65 0.76 0.28 -5.54
N GLY A 66 1.31 1.30 -4.85
CA GLY A 66 1.94 2.45 -5.48
C GLY A 66 1.00 3.63 -5.79
N ASP A 67 -0.32 3.48 -5.62
CA ASP A 67 -1.23 4.62 -5.71
C ASP A 67 -1.03 5.53 -4.50
N ASN A 68 -1.11 6.84 -4.72
CA ASN A 68 -1.14 7.81 -3.62
C ASN A 68 -2.54 7.89 -3.00
N LEU A 69 -2.62 8.15 -1.69
CA LEU A 69 -3.88 8.14 -0.94
C LEU A 69 -4.84 9.27 -1.33
N LEU A 70 -4.33 10.35 -1.92
CA LEU A 70 -5.16 11.44 -2.47
C LEU A 70 -5.94 10.95 -3.69
N ASP A 71 -5.25 10.34 -4.65
CA ASP A 71 -5.83 9.80 -5.86
C ASP A 71 -6.77 8.64 -5.56
N VAL A 72 -6.45 7.78 -4.59
CA VAL A 72 -7.38 6.73 -4.15
C VAL A 72 -8.68 7.34 -3.64
N ALA A 73 -8.62 8.46 -2.91
CA ALA A 73 -9.82 9.14 -2.43
C ALA A 73 -10.65 9.73 -3.59
N ILE A 74 -9.99 10.50 -4.47
CA ILE A 74 -10.63 11.18 -5.60
C ILE A 74 -11.21 10.17 -6.60
N ASN A 75 -10.44 9.15 -6.98
CA ASN A 75 -10.86 8.16 -7.99
C ASN A 75 -12.00 7.26 -7.52
N ASN A 76 -12.24 7.17 -6.21
CA ASN A 76 -13.37 6.45 -5.63
C ASN A 76 -14.53 7.40 -5.23
N ASP A 77 -14.50 8.66 -5.67
CA ASP A 77 -15.54 9.67 -5.43
C ASP A 77 -15.87 9.85 -3.93
N LEU A 78 -14.85 9.80 -3.06
CA LEU A 78 -15.00 10.04 -1.64
C LEU A 78 -15.32 11.51 -1.38
N ASP A 79 -16.49 11.76 -0.79
CA ASP A 79 -16.97 13.10 -0.44
C ASP A 79 -16.27 13.63 0.82
N LEU A 80 -14.99 14.01 0.71
CA LEU A 80 -14.20 14.60 1.80
C LEU A 80 -14.13 16.11 1.60
N ASP A 81 -14.87 16.87 2.42
CA ASP A 81 -14.98 18.33 2.31
C ASP A 81 -13.61 19.02 2.30
N GLY A 82 -13.28 19.66 1.19
CA GLY A 82 -12.05 20.45 1.04
C GLY A 82 -10.75 19.63 1.02
N PHE A 83 -10.82 18.29 0.97
CA PHE A 83 -9.66 17.42 0.93
C PHE A 83 -8.93 17.54 -0.41
N GLY A 84 -7.61 17.72 -0.37
CA GLY A 84 -6.79 17.74 -1.57
C GLY A 84 -6.97 18.98 -2.46
N ALA A 85 -7.27 20.15 -1.89
CA ALA A 85 -7.58 21.37 -2.64
C ALA A 85 -6.49 21.82 -3.63
N CYS A 86 -5.23 21.46 -3.41
CA CYS A 86 -4.12 21.76 -4.33
C CYS A 86 -3.77 20.61 -5.29
N GLU A 87 -4.55 19.53 -5.32
CA GLU A 87 -4.32 18.39 -6.23
C GLU A 87 -2.92 17.76 -6.07
N GLY A 88 -2.36 17.77 -4.86
CA GLY A 88 -1.05 17.17 -4.58
C GLY A 88 0.15 18.01 -5.02
N THR A 89 -0.02 19.29 -5.36
CA THR A 89 1.10 20.17 -5.75
C THR A 89 1.87 20.77 -4.56
N LEU A 90 1.74 20.19 -3.36
CA LEU A 90 2.45 20.64 -2.14
C LEU A 90 2.21 22.13 -1.78
N ALA A 91 1.05 22.67 -2.15
CA ALA A 91 0.71 24.09 -1.95
C ALA A 91 -0.33 24.31 -0.82
N CYS A 92 -0.77 23.24 -0.16
CA CYS A 92 -1.67 23.29 0.98
C CYS A 92 -1.48 22.04 1.87
N SER A 93 -2.10 22.03 3.05
CA SER A 93 -2.10 20.90 4.00
C SER A 93 -3.48 20.23 4.14
N THR A 94 -4.37 20.43 3.17
CA THR A 94 -5.75 19.89 3.20
C THR A 94 -5.83 18.39 2.93
N CYS A 95 -4.75 17.77 2.47
CA CYS A 95 -4.64 16.33 2.26
C CYS A 95 -3.96 15.59 3.43
N HIS A 96 -3.72 16.26 4.56
CA HIS A 96 -3.13 15.58 5.72
C HIS A 96 -4.03 14.44 6.20
N LEU A 97 -3.42 13.31 6.57
CA LEU A 97 -4.10 12.13 7.10
C LEU A 97 -3.46 11.73 8.43
N VAL A 98 -4.27 11.20 9.33
CA VAL A 98 -3.79 10.66 10.60
C VAL A 98 -3.89 9.14 10.55
N PHE A 99 -2.74 8.48 10.65
CA PHE A 99 -2.63 7.03 10.67
C PHE A 99 -2.67 6.52 12.11
N LYS A 100 -2.97 5.23 12.33
CA LYS A 100 -2.55 4.60 13.58
C LYS A 100 -1.07 4.30 13.50
N LYS A 101 -0.52 4.25 14.70
CA LYS A 101 0.87 3.92 14.96
C LYS A 101 1.35 2.70 14.16
N GLU A 102 0.59 1.61 14.18
CA GLU A 102 0.97 0.38 13.46
C GLU A 102 1.13 0.59 11.96
N ASP A 103 0.30 1.45 11.35
CA ASP A 103 0.33 1.71 9.90
C ASP A 103 1.43 2.71 9.57
N PHE A 104 1.56 3.76 10.40
CA PHE A 104 2.59 4.78 10.27
C PHE A 104 3.99 4.19 10.42
N ASP A 105 4.20 3.28 11.38
CA ASP A 105 5.48 2.60 11.62
C ASP A 105 5.92 1.71 10.43
N ASN A 106 5.00 1.37 9.52
CA ASN A 106 5.31 0.60 8.29
C ASN A 106 5.65 1.50 7.10
N ILE A 107 5.51 2.82 7.21
CA ILE A 107 5.88 3.75 6.13
C ILE A 107 7.39 3.95 6.18
N GLU A 108 8.10 3.42 5.18
CA GLU A 108 9.57 3.53 5.10
C GLU A 108 10.05 4.91 4.62
N GLU A 109 9.15 5.69 4.00
CA GLU A 109 9.47 7.00 3.44
C GLU A 109 9.42 8.09 4.51
N ILE A 110 10.51 8.85 4.59
CA ILE A 110 10.63 9.99 5.51
C ILE A 110 10.06 11.21 4.79
N CYS A 111 9.13 11.93 5.44
CA CYS A 111 8.61 13.19 4.93
C CYS A 111 9.74 14.16 4.59
N THR A 112 9.61 14.83 3.44
CA THR A 112 10.57 15.85 3.02
C THR A 112 10.43 17.12 3.86
N ASP A 113 11.49 17.92 3.94
CA ASP A 113 11.46 19.19 4.68
C ASP A 113 10.34 20.13 4.17
N GLU A 114 10.08 20.14 2.86
CA GLU A 114 9.01 20.93 2.24
C GLU A 114 7.60 20.46 2.68
N GLU A 115 7.40 19.14 2.81
CA GLU A 115 6.15 18.58 3.34
C GLU A 115 5.99 18.89 4.83
N LEU A 116 7.06 18.81 5.61
CA LEU A 116 7.05 19.18 7.02
C LEU A 116 6.70 20.66 7.22
N ASP A 117 7.27 21.56 6.42
CA ASP A 117 6.95 22.99 6.45
C ASP A 117 5.46 23.25 6.17
N MET A 118 4.82 22.47 5.29
CA MET A 118 3.38 22.58 5.04
C MET A 118 2.54 21.90 6.12
N LEU A 119 3.01 20.80 6.70
CA LEU A 119 2.35 20.11 7.81
C LEU A 119 2.31 20.97 9.07
N ASP A 120 3.32 21.81 9.33
CA ASP A 120 3.33 22.76 10.45
C ASP A 120 2.17 23.76 10.41
N LEU A 121 1.62 24.01 9.22
CA LEU A 121 0.45 24.87 9.02
C LEU A 121 -0.88 24.11 9.13
N ALA A 122 -0.85 22.78 9.27
CA ALA A 122 -2.05 21.96 9.34
C ALA A 122 -2.82 22.15 10.65
N TYR A 123 -4.14 22.24 10.55
CA TYR A 123 -5.00 22.37 11.71
C TYR A 123 -5.06 21.05 12.50
N GLY A 124 -4.73 21.09 13.79
CA GLY A 124 -4.85 19.94 14.68
C GLY A 124 -3.75 18.88 14.51
N LEU A 125 -2.56 19.29 14.02
CA LEU A 125 -1.39 18.44 13.94
C LEU A 125 -1.07 17.84 15.32
N THR A 126 -0.84 16.52 15.36
CA THR A 126 -0.43 15.78 16.55
C THR A 126 0.95 15.17 16.31
N ASP A 127 1.82 15.24 17.32
CA ASP A 127 3.21 14.76 17.23
C ASP A 127 3.36 13.21 17.30
N GLU A 128 2.24 12.47 17.41
CA GLU A 128 2.22 11.02 17.70
C GLU A 128 1.14 10.23 16.96
#